data_AF-A0A0F8ZJT7-F1
#
_entry.id   AF-A0A0F8ZJT7-F1
#
_cell.length_a   1.000
_cell.length_b   1.000
_cell.length_c   1.000
_cell.angle_alpha   90.00
_cell.angle_beta   90.00
_cell.angle_gamma   90.00
#
_symmetry.space_group_name_H-M   'P 1'
#
loop_
_entity.id
_entity.type
_entity.pdbx_description
1 polymer ?
#
loop_
_entity_poly.entity_id
_entity_poly.type
_entity_poly.pdbx_seq_one_letter_code
_entity_poly.pdbx_strand_id
1 'polypeptide(L)'
;IAMGGQVNDTLIGDLDANTFYGGAGIDTLDGKGGVDTLNGGSGDDAINSVDGGPDQVLCGAGASDSATVDPQDTVSECELIPGGVDPVNPDPVDPADPATVRINTLRPRMTRKGIVSVKLTCLSETTRCKGRLTLKTRGKIRVSSTRRKRKRRKLTLGRRSYSIPAGKRRTVRVKVRRQARRVIRRRKRLKVRATAVTDSGVEASSTTTTKRTITVKSPKRKRSRRRR
;
A
#
# COMPACT_ATOMS: atom_id res chain seq x y z
N ILE A 1 -39.43 -9.39 6.94
CA ILE A 1 -39.83 -8.09 6.33
C ILE A 1 -40.78 -7.41 7.30
N ALA A 2 -40.46 -6.20 7.75
CA ALA A 2 -41.36 -5.33 8.50
C ALA A 2 -41.47 -3.98 7.79
N MET A 3 -42.62 -3.34 7.92
CA MET A 3 -42.91 -2.03 7.34
C MET A 3 -43.57 -1.18 8.41
N GLY A 4 -43.07 0.04 8.59
CA GLY A 4 -43.74 1.09 9.35
C GLY A 4 -44.86 1.74 8.53
N GLY A 5 -45.19 2.97 8.90
CA GLY A 5 -46.36 3.72 8.46
C GLY A 5 -46.04 5.18 8.11
N GLN A 6 -46.95 6.09 8.49
CA GLN A 6 -46.81 7.54 8.27
C GLN A 6 -46.48 8.30 9.56
N VAL A 7 -46.09 7.58 10.60
CA VAL A 7 -45.79 8.11 11.92
C VAL A 7 -44.43 7.58 12.35
N ASN A 8 -43.89 8.13 13.43
CA ASN A 8 -42.62 7.70 13.98
C ASN A 8 -42.70 6.24 14.46
N ASP A 9 -41.98 5.35 13.79
CA ASP A 9 -41.96 3.93 14.06
C ASP A 9 -40.65 3.48 14.71
N THR A 10 -40.69 2.33 15.39
CA THR A 10 -39.50 1.69 15.94
C THR A 10 -39.47 0.24 15.48
N LEU A 11 -38.53 -0.08 14.59
CA LEU A 11 -38.36 -1.38 13.98
C LEU A 11 -37.07 -2.00 14.53
N ILE A 12 -37.20 -3.16 15.19
CA ILE A 12 -36.07 -3.85 15.83
C ILE A 12 -36.01 -5.28 15.31
N GLY A 13 -34.84 -5.65 14.80
CA GLY A 13 -34.53 -6.94 14.21
C GLY A 13 -34.18 -8.04 15.22
N ASP A 14 -33.82 -9.19 14.67
CA ASP A 14 -33.44 -10.39 15.39
C ASP A 14 -32.00 -10.82 15.11
N LEU A 15 -31.72 -12.11 14.87
CA LEU A 15 -30.39 -12.60 14.55
C LEU A 15 -30.31 -13.15 13.12
N ASP A 16 -31.43 -13.07 12.40
CA ASP A 16 -31.58 -13.52 11.03
C ASP A 16 -31.69 -12.30 10.09
N ALA A 17 -31.51 -12.52 8.78
CA ALA A 17 -31.64 -11.45 7.78
C ALA A 17 -33.03 -10.78 7.83
N ASN A 18 -33.05 -9.47 8.03
CA ASN A 18 -34.24 -8.66 8.13
C ASN A 18 -34.36 -7.66 6.97
N THR A 19 -35.57 -7.18 6.73
CA THR A 19 -35.83 -6.16 5.71
C THR A 19 -36.84 -5.19 6.30
N PHE A 20 -36.43 -3.95 6.53
CA PHE A 20 -37.21 -2.90 7.17
C PHE A 20 -37.40 -1.71 6.25
N TYR A 21 -38.61 -1.16 6.30
CA TYR A 21 -39.00 0.09 5.66
C TYR A 21 -39.68 0.94 6.73
N GLY A 22 -39.08 2.06 7.13
CA GLY A 22 -39.64 2.99 8.13
C GLY A 22 -40.89 3.66 7.61
N GLY A 23 -40.81 4.29 6.44
CA GLY A 23 -41.95 4.90 5.78
C GLY A 23 -41.88 6.41 5.86
N ALA A 24 -42.92 7.07 6.35
CA ALA A 24 -42.85 8.50 6.62
C ALA A 24 -42.92 8.75 8.12
N GLY A 25 -42.12 9.68 8.63
CA GLY A 25 -42.02 9.91 10.06
C GLY A 25 -40.57 10.05 10.49
N ILE A 26 -40.33 10.16 11.79
CA ILE A 26 -38.99 10.03 12.36
C ILE A 26 -38.87 8.62 12.88
N ASP A 27 -38.23 7.75 12.12
CA ASP A 27 -38.20 6.32 12.38
C ASP A 27 -36.90 5.90 13.07
N THR A 28 -36.97 4.84 13.88
CA THR A 28 -35.81 4.21 14.50
C THR A 28 -35.70 2.76 14.04
N LEU A 29 -34.65 2.44 13.31
CA LEU A 29 -34.40 1.10 12.75
C LEU A 29 -33.15 0.50 13.40
N ASP A 30 -33.27 -0.70 13.98
CA ASP A 30 -32.17 -1.47 14.57
C ASP A 30 -32.14 -2.87 13.93
N GLY A 31 -31.17 -3.13 13.05
CA GLY A 31 -31.06 -4.42 12.33
C GLY A 31 -30.75 -5.60 13.24
N LYS A 32 -29.98 -5.36 14.32
CA LYS A 32 -29.34 -6.41 15.12
C LYS A 32 -28.54 -7.36 14.23
N GLY A 33 -28.56 -8.67 14.50
CA GLY A 33 -27.70 -9.62 13.81
C GLY A 33 -28.31 -10.08 12.50
N GLY A 34 -27.52 -10.22 11.45
CA GLY A 34 -28.05 -10.73 10.20
C GLY A 34 -27.29 -10.24 8.99
N VAL A 35 -28.01 -10.22 7.86
CA VAL A 35 -27.64 -9.48 6.66
C VAL A 35 -28.91 -8.72 6.32
N ASP A 36 -28.94 -7.46 6.67
CA ASP A 36 -30.15 -6.67 6.75
C ASP A 36 -30.28 -5.71 5.59
N THR A 37 -31.52 -5.30 5.34
CA THR A 37 -31.85 -4.22 4.42
C THR A 37 -32.73 -3.23 5.17
N LEU A 38 -32.18 -2.08 5.51
CA LEU A 38 -32.81 -1.04 6.33
C LEU A 38 -33.06 0.20 5.46
N ASN A 39 -34.31 0.58 5.30
CA ASN A 39 -34.72 1.79 4.60
C ASN A 39 -35.48 2.71 5.57
N GLY A 40 -34.94 3.89 5.89
CA GLY A 40 -35.59 4.90 6.74
C GLY A 40 -36.86 5.43 6.09
N GLY A 41 -36.73 6.04 4.92
CA GLY A 41 -37.86 6.47 4.13
C GLY A 41 -37.89 7.99 4.03
N SER A 42 -38.88 8.67 4.59
CA SER A 42 -38.95 10.14 4.57
C SER A 42 -39.14 10.71 5.96
N GLY A 43 -38.40 11.76 6.27
CA GLY A 43 -38.28 12.31 7.62
C GLY A 43 -36.86 12.09 8.15
N ASP A 44 -36.60 12.48 9.40
CA ASP A 44 -35.24 12.42 9.97
C ASP A 44 -35.07 11.13 10.76
N ASP A 45 -34.43 10.13 10.16
CA ASP A 45 -34.41 8.77 10.69
C ASP A 45 -33.15 8.45 11.52
N ALA A 46 -33.24 7.42 12.37
CA ALA A 46 -32.15 6.89 13.17
C ALA A 46 -31.95 5.39 12.90
N ILE A 47 -30.87 5.02 12.22
CA ILE A 47 -30.59 3.65 11.80
C ILE A 47 -29.36 3.09 12.52
N ASN A 48 -29.44 1.85 13.00
CA ASN A 48 -28.35 1.10 13.62
C ASN A 48 -28.19 -0.29 12.97
N SER A 49 -27.01 -0.56 12.42
CA SER A 49 -26.63 -1.83 11.79
C SER A 49 -25.28 -2.35 12.31
N VAL A 50 -24.98 -2.11 13.59
CA VAL A 50 -23.70 -2.54 14.18
C VAL A 50 -23.80 -3.97 14.71
N ASP A 51 -23.49 -4.94 13.85
CA ASP A 51 -23.60 -6.37 14.17
C ASP A 51 -22.42 -7.22 13.65
N GLY A 52 -21.53 -6.63 12.84
CA GLY A 52 -20.39 -7.28 12.21
C GLY A 52 -20.70 -8.06 10.92
N GLY A 53 -21.95 -8.06 10.47
CA GLY A 53 -22.43 -8.53 9.17
C GLY A 53 -22.35 -7.44 8.09
N PRO A 54 -22.53 -7.80 6.80
CA PRO A 54 -22.66 -6.82 5.72
C PRO A 54 -24.13 -6.43 5.48
N ASP A 55 -24.51 -5.18 5.79
CA ASP A 55 -25.88 -4.70 5.65
C ASP A 55 -26.07 -3.68 4.52
N GLN A 56 -27.33 -3.46 4.12
CA GLN A 56 -27.74 -2.41 3.19
C GLN A 56 -28.57 -1.36 3.92
N VAL A 57 -28.05 -0.13 4.00
CA VAL A 57 -28.70 0.98 4.69
C VAL A 57 -29.02 2.10 3.70
N LEU A 58 -30.29 2.48 3.64
CA LEU A 58 -30.80 3.59 2.86
C LEU A 58 -31.54 4.53 3.82
N CYS A 59 -31.00 5.71 4.12
CA CYS A 59 -31.72 6.63 5.00
C CYS A 59 -32.95 7.24 4.31
N GLY A 60 -32.84 7.58 3.02
CA GLY A 60 -33.93 8.14 2.25
C GLY A 60 -33.96 9.66 2.34
N ALA A 61 -35.16 10.24 2.31
CA ALA A 61 -35.38 11.68 2.23
C ALA A 61 -35.62 12.30 3.61
N GLY A 62 -34.56 12.72 4.29
CA GLY A 62 -34.60 13.55 5.49
C GLY A 62 -33.74 14.79 5.35
N ALA A 63 -33.76 15.65 6.38
CA ALA A 63 -32.87 16.80 6.51
C ALA A 63 -31.85 16.63 7.64
N SER A 64 -31.92 15.53 8.40
CA SER A 64 -30.98 15.18 9.46
C SER A 64 -30.97 13.68 9.78
N ASP A 65 -30.90 12.83 8.76
CA ASP A 65 -30.82 11.38 8.95
C ASP A 65 -29.53 10.95 9.64
N SER A 66 -29.64 10.05 10.61
CA SER A 66 -28.53 9.52 11.37
C SER A 66 -28.39 8.01 11.20
N ALA A 67 -27.21 7.53 10.78
CA ALA A 67 -26.92 6.11 10.67
C ALA A 67 -25.64 5.73 11.43
N THR A 68 -25.72 4.68 12.24
CA THR A 68 -24.59 4.04 12.91
C THR A 68 -24.40 2.68 12.26
N VAL A 69 -23.30 2.53 11.53
CA VAL A 69 -23.07 1.39 10.63
C VAL A 69 -21.67 0.81 10.81
N ASP A 70 -21.47 -0.43 10.38
CA ASP A 70 -20.18 -1.08 10.36
C ASP A 70 -19.43 -0.84 9.03
N PRO A 71 -18.09 -1.01 8.99
CA PRO A 71 -17.30 -0.82 7.77
C PRO A 71 -17.63 -1.79 6.62
N GLN A 72 -18.45 -2.82 6.87
CA GLN A 72 -18.86 -3.80 5.88
C GLN A 72 -20.20 -3.44 5.20
N ASP A 73 -20.86 -2.38 5.68
CA ASP A 73 -22.19 -1.99 5.24
C ASP A 73 -22.13 -1.10 4.01
N THR A 74 -23.17 -1.20 3.20
CA THR A 74 -23.41 -0.30 2.08
C THR A 74 -24.44 0.74 2.51
N VAL A 75 -23.99 1.97 2.74
CA VAL A 75 -24.85 3.08 3.19
C VAL A 75 -25.08 4.07 2.07
N SER A 76 -26.32 4.54 1.93
CA SER A 76 -26.73 5.52 0.92
C SER A 76 -27.73 6.51 1.48
N GLU A 77 -27.70 7.74 0.96
CA GLU A 77 -28.65 8.82 1.29
C GLU A 77 -28.69 9.23 2.77
N CYS A 78 -27.67 8.90 3.58
CA CYS A 78 -27.59 9.31 4.98
C CYS A 78 -26.78 10.60 5.16
N GLU A 79 -27.29 11.54 5.96
CA GLU A 79 -26.70 12.87 6.14
C GLU A 79 -25.71 12.97 7.33
N LEU A 80 -25.95 12.22 8.40
CA LEU A 80 -25.12 12.16 9.61
C LEU A 80 -24.69 10.73 9.92
N ILE A 81 -23.39 10.46 9.93
CA ILE A 81 -22.83 9.18 10.41
C ILE A 81 -21.90 9.48 11.60
N PRO A 82 -22.43 9.50 12.84
CA PRO A 82 -21.65 9.82 14.03
C PRO A 82 -20.64 8.69 14.30
N GLY A 83 -19.37 8.91 13.95
CA GLY A 83 -18.32 7.88 14.07
C GLY A 83 -17.54 7.63 12.79
N GLY A 84 -17.97 8.22 11.67
CA GLY A 84 -17.14 8.37 10.47
C GLY A 84 -16.64 7.05 9.88
N VAL A 85 -17.58 6.22 9.44
CA VAL A 85 -17.36 5.57 8.15
C VAL A 85 -18.18 6.37 7.15
N ASP A 86 -17.52 7.28 6.43
CA ASP A 86 -18.12 7.89 5.25
C ASP A 86 -18.66 6.74 4.37
N PRO A 87 -19.86 6.86 3.78
CA PRO A 87 -20.43 5.82 2.92
C PRO A 87 -19.46 5.55 1.77
N VAL A 88 -18.75 4.43 1.86
CA VAL A 88 -17.94 3.92 0.75
C VAL A 88 -18.94 3.43 -0.28
N ASN A 89 -19.32 4.33 -1.19
CA ASN A 89 -19.81 3.96 -2.51
C ASN A 89 -18.88 2.88 -3.07
N PRO A 90 -19.33 1.64 -3.36
CA PRO A 90 -18.49 0.63 -3.96
C PRO A 90 -18.35 0.90 -5.48
N ASP A 91 -17.88 2.09 -5.84
CA ASP A 91 -17.24 2.30 -7.14
C ASP A 91 -15.77 1.91 -7.02
N PRO A 92 -15.24 1.30 -8.09
CA PRO A 92 -14.29 0.20 -8.02
C PRO A 92 -13.05 0.63 -7.28
N VAL A 93 -12.66 -0.14 -6.27
CA VAL A 93 -11.34 -0.14 -5.61
C VAL A 93 -10.34 0.67 -6.42
N ASP A 94 -10.22 1.97 -6.14
CA ASP A 94 -9.04 2.70 -6.58
C ASP A 94 -8.12 2.55 -5.39
N PRO A 95 -7.22 1.52 -5.38
CA PRO A 95 -6.12 1.65 -4.47
C PRO A 95 -5.49 2.96 -4.92
N ALA A 96 -5.48 3.96 -4.04
CA ALA A 96 -4.33 4.85 -3.99
C ALA A 96 -3.15 3.88 -3.92
N ASP A 97 -2.61 3.54 -5.09
CA ASP A 97 -1.55 2.59 -5.27
C ASP A 97 -0.36 3.53 -5.38
N PRO A 98 0.13 4.07 -4.24
CA PRO A 98 1.19 5.05 -4.28
C PRO A 98 2.28 4.37 -5.08
N ALA A 99 2.78 4.98 -6.16
CA ALA A 99 3.56 4.31 -7.19
C ALA A 99 4.68 3.45 -6.58
N THR A 100 4.37 2.19 -6.23
CA THR A 100 5.18 1.41 -5.32
C THR A 100 6.08 0.56 -6.18
N VAL A 101 7.38 0.54 -5.84
CA VAL A 101 8.34 -0.22 -6.61
C VAL A 101 8.81 -1.44 -5.86
N ARG A 102 8.44 -2.61 -6.38
CA ARG A 102 8.93 -3.88 -5.86
C ARG A 102 10.34 -4.17 -6.37
N ILE A 103 11.27 -4.36 -5.43
CA ILE A 103 12.65 -4.75 -5.74
C ILE A 103 12.73 -6.28 -5.86
N ASN A 104 12.70 -6.86 -7.06
CA ASN A 104 12.67 -8.34 -7.21
C ASN A 104 14.04 -9.01 -7.01
N THR A 105 15.12 -8.25 -7.11
CA THR A 105 16.46 -8.83 -7.16
C THR A 105 17.05 -9.08 -5.77
N LEU A 106 17.27 -10.34 -5.40
CA LEU A 106 17.82 -10.71 -4.08
C LEU A 106 19.34 -10.86 -4.03
N ARG A 107 19.95 -11.47 -5.06
CA ARG A 107 21.36 -11.88 -5.02
C ARG A 107 22.13 -11.48 -6.29
N PRO A 108 22.17 -10.18 -6.65
CA PRO A 108 22.78 -9.77 -7.90
C PRO A 108 24.29 -9.97 -7.86
N ARG A 109 24.88 -10.30 -9.01
CA ARG A 109 26.32 -10.39 -9.16
C ARG A 109 26.86 -9.10 -9.77
N MET A 110 27.86 -8.51 -9.14
CA MET A 110 28.55 -7.36 -9.70
C MET A 110 29.38 -7.78 -10.92
N THR A 111 29.28 -7.05 -12.03
CA THR A 111 30.11 -7.28 -13.22
C THR A 111 31.55 -6.84 -12.98
N ARG A 112 32.49 -7.23 -13.86
CA ARG A 112 33.90 -6.79 -13.75
C ARG A 112 34.05 -5.28 -13.86
N LYS A 113 33.23 -4.63 -14.69
CA LYS A 113 33.12 -3.17 -14.84
C LYS A 113 32.52 -2.48 -13.59
N GLY A 114 32.06 -3.25 -12.59
CA GLY A 114 31.52 -2.72 -11.34
C GLY A 114 30.06 -2.30 -11.44
N ILE A 115 29.27 -2.94 -12.30
CA ILE A 115 27.84 -2.67 -12.46
C ILE A 115 27.05 -3.76 -11.72
N VAL A 116 26.05 -3.35 -10.94
CA VAL A 116 25.08 -4.23 -10.29
C VAL A 116 23.72 -3.97 -10.93
N SER A 117 23.12 -5.01 -11.50
CA SER A 117 21.78 -4.95 -12.08
C SER A 117 20.74 -5.26 -11.02
N VAL A 118 19.74 -4.39 -10.87
CA VAL A 118 18.62 -4.53 -9.94
C VAL A 118 17.33 -4.43 -10.74
N LYS A 119 16.57 -5.53 -10.82
CA LYS A 119 15.22 -5.57 -11.39
C LYS A 119 14.22 -4.96 -10.40
N LEU A 120 13.49 -3.97 -10.89
CA LEU A 120 12.42 -3.26 -10.21
C LEU A 120 11.11 -3.49 -10.98
N THR A 121 9.99 -3.62 -10.29
CA THR A 121 8.63 -3.68 -10.86
C THR A 121 7.87 -2.47 -10.36
N CYS A 122 7.25 -1.70 -11.25
CA CYS A 122 6.25 -0.72 -10.85
C CYS A 122 4.95 -1.47 -10.60
N LEU A 123 4.39 -1.34 -9.40
CA LEU A 123 3.12 -1.98 -9.05
C LEU A 123 1.92 -1.11 -9.43
N SER A 124 2.08 0.22 -9.47
CA SER A 124 1.02 1.12 -9.95
C SER A 124 0.63 0.83 -11.39
N GLU A 125 -0.68 0.76 -11.61
CA GLU A 125 -1.32 0.48 -12.89
C GLU A 125 -1.58 1.75 -13.72
N THR A 126 -1.74 2.89 -13.05
CA THR A 126 -2.05 4.18 -13.67
C THR A 126 -0.82 5.07 -13.85
N THR A 127 0.18 4.96 -12.96
CA THR A 127 1.24 5.96 -12.84
C THR A 127 2.65 5.41 -13.12
N ARG A 128 3.46 6.18 -13.85
CA ARG A 128 4.87 5.82 -14.09
C ARG A 128 5.71 6.00 -12.81
N CYS A 129 6.22 4.91 -12.26
CA CYS A 129 7.17 4.97 -11.15
C CYS A 129 8.50 5.63 -11.54
N LYS A 130 8.67 6.91 -11.19
CA LYS A 130 9.94 7.65 -11.31
C LYS A 130 10.57 7.76 -9.94
N GLY A 131 11.91 7.74 -9.87
CA GLY A 131 12.55 7.75 -8.56
C GLY A 131 14.04 7.53 -8.56
N ARG A 132 14.58 7.31 -7.36
CA ARG A 132 16.01 7.11 -7.12
C ARG A 132 16.28 5.85 -6.32
N LEU A 133 17.06 4.94 -6.92
CA LEU A 133 17.56 3.74 -6.27
C LEU A 133 18.93 4.02 -5.63
N THR A 134 19.02 3.80 -4.33
CA THR A 134 20.25 3.93 -3.55
C THR A 134 20.64 2.59 -2.95
N LEU A 135 21.90 2.17 -3.14
CA LEU A 135 22.46 0.97 -2.53
C LEU A 135 23.43 1.36 -1.41
N LYS A 136 23.14 0.99 -0.16
CA LYS A 136 24.00 1.23 1.02
C LYS A 136 24.27 -0.07 1.76
N THR A 137 25.39 -0.23 2.45
CA THR A 137 25.62 -1.43 3.27
C THR A 137 24.56 -1.54 4.38
N ARG A 138 24.11 -2.75 4.68
CA ARG A 138 23.09 -2.99 5.73
C ARG A 138 23.54 -2.44 7.08
N GLY A 139 24.79 -2.74 7.45
CA GLY A 139 25.41 -2.28 8.69
C GLY A 139 26.66 -1.43 8.46
N LYS A 140 27.23 -0.94 9.56
CA LYS A 140 28.53 -0.25 9.57
C LYS A 140 29.66 -1.27 9.32
N ILE A 141 30.46 -1.05 8.27
CA ILE A 141 31.57 -1.92 7.88
C ILE A 141 32.91 -1.20 7.94
N ARG A 142 34.00 -1.96 8.09
CA ARG A 142 35.38 -1.45 7.95
C ARG A 142 35.73 -1.35 6.46
N VAL A 143 35.94 -0.12 5.99
CA VAL A 143 36.22 0.18 4.58
C VAL A 143 37.72 0.27 4.30
N SER A 144 38.52 0.73 5.27
CA SER A 144 39.99 0.82 5.19
C SER A 144 40.70 -0.24 6.03
N SER A 145 41.91 -0.62 5.63
CA SER A 145 42.88 -1.39 6.44
C SER A 145 43.82 -0.48 7.25
N THR A 146 43.98 0.79 6.86
CA THR A 146 44.90 1.72 7.56
C THR A 146 44.42 2.07 8.97
N ARG A 147 45.37 2.02 9.94
CA ARG A 147 45.14 2.19 11.38
C ARG A 147 44.41 3.50 11.71
N ARG A 148 44.77 4.61 11.04
CA ARG A 148 44.13 5.95 11.16
C ARG A 148 42.68 6.04 10.64
N LYS A 149 42.19 5.10 9.82
CA LYS A 149 40.84 5.13 9.19
C LYS A 149 39.97 3.91 9.57
N ARG A 150 40.14 3.39 10.79
CA ARG A 150 39.47 2.19 11.33
C ARG A 150 37.97 2.33 11.64
N LYS A 151 37.40 3.55 11.64
CA LYS A 151 35.99 3.77 12.00
C LYS A 151 35.03 2.97 11.08
N ARG A 152 34.11 2.21 11.70
CA ARG A 152 33.05 1.46 10.98
C ARG A 152 31.98 2.44 10.51
N ARG A 153 31.64 2.42 9.22
CA ARG A 153 30.58 3.29 8.65
C ARG A 153 29.72 2.58 7.64
N LYS A 154 28.49 3.08 7.42
CA LYS A 154 27.63 2.62 6.31
C LYS A 154 28.24 3.12 5.00
N LEU A 155 28.56 2.21 4.09
CA LEU A 155 29.17 2.53 2.80
C LEU A 155 28.08 2.58 1.72
N THR A 156 27.98 3.70 1.02
CA THR A 156 27.14 3.80 -0.18
C THR A 156 27.84 3.11 -1.35
N LEU A 157 27.20 2.09 -1.92
CA LEU A 157 27.68 1.40 -3.11
C LEU A 157 27.48 2.27 -4.36
N GLY A 158 26.32 2.89 -4.50
CA GLY A 158 25.97 3.70 -5.66
C GLY A 158 24.53 4.22 -5.58
N ARG A 159 24.21 5.17 -6.46
CA ARG A 159 22.87 5.73 -6.65
C ARG A 159 22.58 5.75 -8.14
N ARG A 160 21.32 5.56 -8.53
CA ARG A 160 20.87 5.73 -9.92
C ARG A 160 19.39 6.08 -9.95
N SER A 161 19.01 7.04 -10.78
CA SER A 161 17.61 7.33 -11.09
C SER A 161 17.01 6.22 -11.95
N TYR A 162 15.71 6.02 -11.82
CA TYR A 162 14.93 5.13 -12.66
C TYR A 162 13.60 5.76 -13.02
N SER A 163 13.06 5.31 -14.13
CA SER A 163 11.71 5.60 -14.60
C SER A 163 11.18 4.30 -15.17
N ILE A 164 10.06 3.82 -14.66
CA ILE A 164 9.46 2.55 -15.05
C ILE A 164 8.02 2.85 -15.47
N PRO A 165 7.58 2.41 -16.66
CA PRO A 165 6.18 2.51 -17.03
C PRO A 165 5.28 1.78 -16.02
N ALA A 166 4.04 2.25 -15.85
CA ALA A 166 3.03 1.59 -15.02
C ALA A 166 2.91 0.09 -15.37
N GLY A 167 2.75 -0.77 -14.36
CA GLY A 167 2.69 -2.23 -14.47
C GLY A 167 3.94 -2.94 -15.01
N LYS A 168 4.97 -2.22 -15.48
CA LYS A 168 6.13 -2.81 -16.15
C LYS A 168 7.30 -3.06 -15.20
N ARG A 169 8.23 -3.91 -15.68
CA ARG A 169 9.48 -4.26 -15.00
C ARG A 169 10.67 -3.62 -15.71
N ARG A 170 11.61 -3.03 -14.97
CA ARG A 170 12.86 -2.47 -15.53
C ARG A 170 14.08 -2.90 -14.75
N THR A 171 15.17 -3.16 -15.47
CA THR A 171 16.48 -3.45 -14.87
C THR A 171 17.31 -2.19 -14.73
N VAL A 172 17.52 -1.75 -13.49
CA VAL A 172 18.37 -0.58 -13.18
C VAL A 172 19.81 -1.01 -12.96
N ARG A 173 20.72 -0.47 -13.77
CA ARG A 173 22.15 -0.80 -13.76
C ARG A 173 22.94 0.18 -12.88
N VAL A 174 23.13 -0.13 -11.61
CA VAL A 174 23.83 0.77 -10.66
C VAL A 174 25.35 0.61 -10.78
N LYS A 175 26.07 1.71 -11.08
CA LYS A 175 27.54 1.74 -11.08
C LYS A 175 28.04 1.81 -9.65
N VAL A 176 28.86 0.83 -9.26
CA VAL A 176 29.40 0.72 -7.91
C VAL A 176 30.64 1.62 -7.77
N ARG A 177 30.72 2.39 -6.68
CA ARG A 177 31.86 3.25 -6.32
C ARG A 177 33.13 2.44 -6.09
N ARG A 178 34.30 3.02 -6.39
CA ARG A 178 35.62 2.33 -6.32
C ARG A 178 35.87 1.65 -4.96
N GLN A 179 35.63 2.36 -3.86
CA GLN A 179 35.79 1.82 -2.49
C GLN A 179 34.89 0.59 -2.23
N ALA A 180 33.62 0.66 -2.64
CA ALA A 180 32.68 -0.44 -2.47
C ALA A 180 33.02 -1.65 -3.33
N ARG A 181 33.55 -1.44 -4.55
CA ARG A 181 34.05 -2.55 -5.40
C ARG A 181 35.16 -3.34 -4.70
N ARG A 182 36.13 -2.65 -4.09
CA ARG A 182 37.24 -3.28 -3.34
C ARG A 182 36.68 -4.13 -2.20
N VAL A 183 35.73 -3.60 -1.43
CA VAL A 183 35.09 -4.34 -0.33
C VAL A 183 34.37 -5.59 -0.83
N ILE A 184 33.58 -5.51 -1.91
CA ILE A 184 32.84 -6.66 -2.47
C ILE A 184 33.80 -7.73 -2.96
N ARG A 185 34.90 -7.35 -3.63
CA ARG A 185 35.92 -8.30 -4.10
C ARG A 185 36.62 -9.01 -2.94
N ARG A 186 36.93 -8.28 -1.86
CA ARG A 186 37.56 -8.84 -0.66
C ARG A 186 36.61 -9.79 0.09
N ARG A 187 35.38 -9.37 0.37
CA ARG A 187 34.40 -10.15 1.16
C ARG A 187 33.65 -11.22 0.35
N LYS A 188 33.82 -11.26 -0.97
CA LYS A 188 33.10 -12.12 -1.95
C LYS A 188 31.58 -11.92 -2.03
N ARG A 189 30.92 -11.60 -0.92
CA ARG A 189 29.49 -11.32 -0.78
C ARG A 189 29.31 -10.13 0.16
N LEU A 190 28.36 -9.24 -0.13
CA LEU A 190 28.08 -8.09 0.71
C LEU A 190 26.57 -7.87 0.83
N LYS A 191 26.04 -7.90 2.06
CA LYS A 191 24.64 -7.55 2.36
C LYS A 191 24.46 -6.03 2.30
N VAL A 192 23.54 -5.56 1.47
CA VAL A 192 23.28 -4.14 1.23
C VAL A 192 21.78 -3.88 1.30
N ARG A 193 21.40 -2.73 1.83
CA ARG A 193 20.04 -2.20 1.78
C ARG A 193 19.89 -1.43 0.48
N ALA A 194 19.01 -1.91 -0.38
CA ALA A 194 18.51 -1.20 -1.54
C ALA A 194 17.31 -0.36 -1.09
N THR A 195 17.35 0.94 -1.34
CA THR A 195 16.30 1.89 -1.01
C THR A 195 15.87 2.54 -2.31
N ALA A 196 14.67 2.24 -2.76
CA ALA A 196 14.02 2.84 -3.91
C ALA A 196 13.05 3.90 -3.36
N VAL A 197 13.31 5.16 -3.70
CA VAL A 197 12.42 6.28 -3.38
C VAL A 197 11.69 6.59 -4.67
N THR A 198 10.39 6.33 -4.72
CA THR A 198 9.50 6.64 -5.84
C THR A 198 8.72 7.89 -5.56
N ASP A 199 8.58 8.71 -6.57
CA ASP A 199 7.69 9.86 -6.59
C ASP A 199 6.56 9.52 -7.57
N SER A 200 5.33 9.58 -7.06
CA SER A 200 4.12 9.18 -7.76
C SER A 200 3.46 10.38 -8.45
N GLY A 201 3.70 11.61 -8.00
CA GLY A 201 3.14 12.82 -8.63
C GLY A 201 1.60 12.92 -8.64
N VAL A 202 0.89 12.03 -7.93
CA VAL A 202 -0.58 11.99 -7.85
C VAL A 202 -1.10 12.93 -6.75
N GLU A 203 -0.26 13.24 -5.76
CA GLU A 203 -0.53 14.26 -4.74
C GLU A 203 0.77 14.99 -4.44
N ALA A 204 0.68 16.26 -4.06
CA ALA A 204 1.83 17.06 -3.66
C ALA A 204 2.58 16.36 -2.51
N SER A 205 3.61 15.58 -2.85
CA SER A 205 4.54 14.86 -1.96
C SER A 205 4.22 13.39 -1.59
N SER A 206 3.45 12.62 -2.37
CA SER A 206 3.29 11.15 -2.13
C SER A 206 4.52 10.33 -2.58
N THR A 207 5.65 10.55 -1.88
CA THR A 207 6.91 9.83 -2.11
C THR A 207 6.92 8.48 -1.38
N THR A 208 6.79 7.37 -2.09
CA THR A 208 6.92 6.04 -1.47
C THR A 208 8.38 5.63 -1.34
N THR A 209 8.75 5.02 -0.20
CA THR A 209 10.11 4.48 -0.01
C THR A 209 10.10 2.97 0.20
N THR A 210 10.48 2.21 -0.82
CA THR A 210 10.66 0.76 -0.70
C THR A 210 12.09 0.40 -0.31
N LYS A 211 12.25 -0.42 0.75
CA LYS A 211 13.56 -0.87 1.24
C LYS A 211 13.65 -2.40 1.19
N ARG A 212 14.67 -2.95 0.53
CA ARG A 212 14.95 -4.39 0.52
C ARG A 212 16.41 -4.70 0.78
N THR A 213 16.67 -5.75 1.56
CA THR A 213 18.04 -6.24 1.76
C THR A 213 18.42 -7.21 0.63
N ILE A 214 19.51 -6.93 -0.05
CA ILE A 214 20.03 -7.75 -1.16
C ILE A 214 21.48 -8.14 -0.88
N THR A 215 21.93 -9.27 -1.41
CA THR A 215 23.31 -9.77 -1.24
C THR A 215 24.07 -9.66 -2.56
N VAL A 216 24.93 -8.65 -2.67
CA VAL A 216 25.76 -8.43 -3.86
C VAL A 216 26.93 -9.41 -3.86
N LYS A 217 26.99 -10.28 -4.88
CA LYS A 217 28.10 -11.22 -5.09
C LYS A 217 29.22 -10.58 -5.90
N SER A 218 30.46 -10.99 -5.63
CA SER A 218 31.64 -10.59 -6.40
C SER A 218 31.59 -11.10 -7.86
N PRO A 219 32.30 -10.43 -8.79
CA PRO A 219 32.33 -10.85 -10.20
C PRO A 219 32.89 -12.27 -10.37
N LYS A 220 32.46 -12.99 -11.41
CA LYS A 220 33.07 -14.28 -11.78
C LYS A 220 34.56 -14.06 -12.10
N ARG A 221 35.43 -14.95 -11.61
CA ARG A 221 36.86 -15.00 -11.99
C ARG A 221 36.98 -15.13 -13.51
N LYS A 222 38.07 -14.60 -14.09
CA LYS A 222 38.39 -14.85 -15.50
C LYS A 222 38.76 -16.32 -15.60
N ARG A 223 37.98 -17.12 -16.36
CA ARG A 223 38.51 -18.37 -16.90
C ARG A 223 39.69 -17.93 -17.76
N SER A 224 40.92 -18.28 -17.36
CA SER A 224 42.04 -18.20 -18.28
C SER A 224 41.61 -19.00 -19.51
N ARG A 225 41.67 -18.39 -20.70
CA ARG A 225 41.68 -19.19 -21.91
C ARG A 225 42.93 -20.06 -21.75
N ARG A 226 42.77 -21.38 -21.54
CA ARG A 226 43.84 -22.33 -21.85
C ARG A 226 44.17 -22.02 -23.31
N ARG A 227 45.34 -21.39 -23.54
CA ARG A 227 45.94 -21.38 -24.86
C ARG A 227 46.18 -22.86 -25.17
N ARG A 228 45.41 -23.39 -26.12
CA ARG A 228 45.80 -24.61 -26.82
C ARG A 228 46.87 -24.19 -27.83
#